data_AF-A0A7S1H0I9-F1
#
_entry.id   AF-A0A7S1H0I9-F1
#
_cell.length_a   1.000
_cell.length_b   1.000
_cell.length_c   1.000
_cell.angle_alpha   90.00
_cell.angle_beta   90.00
_cell.angle_gamma   90.00
#
_symmetry.space_group_name_H-M   'P 1'
#
loop_
_entity.id
_entity.type
_entity.pdbx_description
1 polymer ?
#
loop_
_entity_poly.entity_id
_entity_poly.type
_entity_poly.pdbx_seq_one_letter_code
_entity_poly.pdbx_strand_id
1 'polypeptide(L)'
;LYAEGAFEDLCRGPHVPSTGKLKHFKLMKVAGAYWRGDHRNEMLQRVYGTAWASKDDLQKYLTLLEEAEKRDHRKLGKELDLFHIDEHAPGVVFWHPKGWTVWQEVEQYMRRVYRDNGYLEV
;
A
#
# COMPACT_ATOMS: atom_id res chain seq x y z
N LEU A 1 12.88 18.59 -23.56
CA LEU A 1 12.93 19.52 -22.42
C LEU A 1 11.55 20.14 -22.32
N TYR A 2 10.87 19.94 -21.20
CA TYR A 2 9.58 20.57 -20.88
C TYR A 2 9.85 21.82 -20.07
N ALA A 3 9.12 22.90 -20.34
CA ALA A 3 9.26 24.16 -19.62
C ALA A 3 7.87 24.76 -19.36
N GLU A 4 7.66 25.31 -18.16
CA GLU A 4 6.46 26.04 -17.74
C GLU A 4 6.88 27.25 -16.89
N GLY A 5 6.88 28.43 -17.48
CA GLY A 5 7.39 29.64 -16.82
C GLY A 5 8.89 29.51 -16.50
N ALA A 6 9.25 29.60 -15.21
CA ALA A 6 10.63 29.44 -14.74
C ALA A 6 11.01 27.99 -14.40
N PHE A 7 10.07 27.05 -14.52
CA PHE A 7 10.30 25.64 -14.24
C PHE A 7 10.69 24.89 -15.52
N GLU A 8 11.76 24.11 -15.44
CA GLU A 8 12.24 23.25 -16.53
C GLU A 8 12.42 21.81 -16.04
N ASP A 9 12.04 20.84 -16.88
CA ASP A 9 12.16 19.41 -16.58
C ASP A 9 12.60 18.61 -17.83
N LEU A 10 13.29 17.50 -17.61
CA LEU A 10 13.76 16.57 -18.64
C LEU A 10 12.74 15.47 -18.92
N CYS A 11 11.46 15.82 -18.96
CA CYS A 11 10.38 14.90 -19.31
C CYS A 11 10.17 14.83 -20.84
N ARG A 12 9.81 13.64 -21.33
CA ARG A 12 9.49 13.38 -22.75
C ARG A 12 8.01 13.68 -23.10
N GLY A 13 7.13 13.70 -22.11
CA GLY A 13 5.70 13.99 -22.30
C GLY A 13 4.87 12.85 -22.92
N PRO A 14 3.65 13.14 -23.41
CA PRO A 14 3.07 14.47 -23.60
C PRO A 14 2.62 15.16 -22.30
N HIS A 15 2.47 16.49 -22.37
CA HIS A 15 1.99 17.32 -21.26
C HIS A 15 0.63 17.95 -21.60
N VAL A 16 -0.10 18.40 -20.57
CA VAL A 16 -1.32 19.18 -20.78
C VAL A 16 -0.99 20.50 -21.48
N PRO A 17 -1.87 21.01 -22.36
CA PRO A 17 -1.61 22.27 -23.07
C PRO A 17 -1.49 23.53 -22.17
N SER A 18 -2.03 23.47 -20.95
CA SER A 18 -1.97 24.56 -19.97
C SER A 18 -2.22 24.02 -18.57
N THR A 19 -1.49 24.54 -17.59
CA THR A 19 -1.64 24.23 -16.15
C THR A 19 -3.05 24.53 -15.62
N GLY A 20 -3.79 25.46 -16.23
CA GLY A 20 -5.18 25.74 -15.86
C GLY A 20 -6.16 24.58 -16.06
N LYS A 21 -5.75 23.53 -16.78
CA LYS A 21 -6.53 22.27 -16.91
C LYS A 21 -6.36 21.34 -15.71
N LEU A 22 -5.32 21.50 -14.90
CA LEU A 22 -5.03 20.67 -13.73
C LEU A 22 -5.75 21.19 -12.48
N LYS A 23 -7.07 20.99 -12.43
CA LYS A 23 -7.92 21.56 -11.36
C LYS A 23 -8.17 20.63 -10.17
N HIS A 24 -8.16 19.32 -10.39
CA HIS A 24 -8.59 18.35 -9.39
C HIS A 24 -7.47 17.38 -9.07
N PHE A 25 -6.57 17.80 -8.20
CA PHE A 25 -5.47 16.97 -7.71
C PHE A 25 -5.36 17.05 -6.18
N LYS A 26 -4.75 16.03 -5.58
CA LYS A 26 -4.52 15.97 -4.14
C LYS A 26 -3.15 15.35 -3.86
N LEU A 27 -2.40 15.97 -2.94
CA LEU A 27 -1.20 15.37 -2.35
C LEU A 27 -1.62 14.32 -1.33
N MET A 28 -0.97 13.17 -1.35
CA MET A 28 -1.33 12.00 -0.56
C MET A 28 -0.35 11.83 0.59
N LYS A 29 0.71 11.04 0.40
CA LYS A 29 1.70 10.71 1.43
C LYS A 29 3.11 10.98 0.96
N VAL A 30 4.01 11.18 1.92
CA VAL A 30 5.45 11.23 1.69
C VAL A 30 6.04 9.85 2.00
N ALA A 31 7.04 9.43 1.24
CA ALA A 31 7.81 8.22 1.49
C ALA A 31 9.29 8.45 1.22
N GLY A 32 10.15 7.64 1.82
CA GLY A 32 11.55 7.51 1.41
C GLY A 32 11.67 6.60 0.20
N ALA A 33 12.59 6.90 -0.71
CA ALA A 33 12.93 6.05 -1.83
C ALA A 33 14.43 6.10 -2.12
N TYR A 34 14.96 5.03 -2.67
CA TYR A 34 16.35 4.98 -3.11
C TYR A 34 16.43 4.94 -4.63
N TRP A 35 17.45 5.59 -5.21
CA TRP A 35 17.67 5.55 -6.65
C TRP A 35 17.82 4.10 -7.13
N ARG A 36 17.02 3.72 -8.14
CA ARG A 36 16.89 2.35 -8.66
C ARG A 36 16.59 1.28 -7.59
N GLY A 37 16.09 1.68 -6.42
CA GLY A 37 15.84 0.76 -5.30
C GLY A 37 17.10 0.26 -4.60
N ASP A 38 18.29 0.82 -4.90
CA ASP A 38 19.54 0.42 -4.27
C ASP A 38 19.80 1.25 -3.00
N HIS A 39 19.70 0.60 -1.84
CA HIS A 39 19.85 1.20 -0.51
C HIS A 39 21.24 1.83 -0.24
N ARG A 40 22.23 1.57 -1.10
CA ARG A 40 23.56 2.19 -1.01
C ARG A 40 23.59 3.62 -1.55
N ASN A 41 22.58 4.01 -2.33
CA ASN A 41 22.43 5.39 -2.81
C ASN A 41 21.80 6.27 -1.72
N GLU A 42 21.87 7.59 -1.93
CA GLU A 42 21.21 8.56 -1.06
C GLU A 42 19.69 8.31 -0.96
N MET A 43 19.14 8.51 0.24
CA MET A 43 17.70 8.45 0.46
C MET A 43 17.02 9.70 -0.11
N LEU A 44 16.16 9.51 -1.10
CA LEU A 44 15.35 10.55 -1.72
C LEU A 44 13.97 10.65 -1.06
N GLN A 45 13.39 11.85 -1.07
CA GLN A 45 12.01 12.09 -0.65
C GLN A 45 11.06 11.95 -1.84
N ARG A 46 10.06 11.07 -1.71
CA ARG A 46 9.02 10.85 -2.71
C ARG A 46 7.69 11.39 -2.20
N VAL A 47 7.09 12.31 -2.94
CA VAL A 47 5.74 12.84 -2.68
C VAL A 47 4.75 12.15 -3.61
N TYR A 48 3.78 11.44 -3.05
CA TYR A 48 2.68 10.85 -3.82
C TYR A 48 1.54 11.85 -4.00
N GLY A 49 0.92 11.83 -5.18
CA GLY A 49 -0.26 12.62 -5.50
C GLY A 49 -1.17 11.89 -6.49
N THR A 50 -2.39 12.37 -6.65
CA THR A 50 -3.37 11.88 -7.64
C THR A 50 -4.02 13.07 -8.33
N ALA A 51 -4.43 12.91 -9.59
CA ALA A 51 -5.08 13.95 -10.39
C ALA A 51 -6.18 13.36 -11.28
N TRP A 52 -7.28 14.08 -11.43
CA TRP A 52 -8.50 13.63 -12.11
C TRP A 52 -9.08 14.72 -13.01
N ALA A 53 -9.90 14.32 -13.99
CA ALA A 53 -10.55 15.24 -14.91
C ALA A 53 -11.71 16.01 -14.26
N SER A 54 -12.38 15.41 -13.28
CA SER A 54 -13.52 16.00 -12.58
C SER A 54 -13.34 15.95 -11.05
N LYS A 55 -14.02 16.85 -10.34
CA LYS A 55 -14.06 16.87 -8.88
C LYS A 55 -14.71 15.60 -8.33
N ASP A 56 -15.74 15.11 -9.00
CA ASP A 56 -16.50 13.93 -8.55
C ASP A 56 -15.67 12.66 -8.64
N ASP A 57 -14.85 12.49 -9.67
CA ASP A 57 -13.97 11.32 -9.79
C ASP A 57 -12.84 11.33 -8.77
N LEU A 58 -12.26 12.51 -8.50
CA LEU A 58 -11.32 12.66 -7.39
C LEU A 58 -11.99 12.26 -6.08
N GLN A 59 -13.20 12.76 -5.80
CA GLN A 59 -13.89 12.44 -4.55
C GLN A 59 -14.22 10.95 -4.44
N LYS A 60 -14.72 10.33 -5.50
CA LYS A 60 -14.97 8.87 -5.54
C LYS A 60 -13.68 8.09 -5.24
N TYR A 61 -12.56 8.48 -5.84
CA TYR A 61 -11.28 7.84 -5.60
C TYR A 61 -10.84 7.96 -4.13
N LEU A 62 -10.99 9.14 -3.53
CA LEU A 62 -10.66 9.34 -2.12
C LEU A 62 -11.56 8.51 -1.19
N THR A 63 -12.87 8.44 -1.47
CA THR A 63 -13.77 7.56 -0.72
C THR A 63 -13.35 6.10 -0.83
N LEU A 64 -12.94 5.63 -2.01
CA LEU A 64 -12.44 4.26 -2.18
C LEU A 64 -11.18 3.99 -1.35
N LEU A 65 -10.26 4.96 -1.26
CA LEU A 65 -9.06 4.82 -0.44
C LEU A 65 -9.39 4.77 1.06
N GLU A 66 -10.31 5.62 1.53
CA GLU A 66 -10.77 5.58 2.92
C GLU A 66 -11.43 4.23 3.26
N GLU A 67 -12.24 3.71 2.35
CA GLU A 67 -12.85 2.39 2.48
C GLU A 67 -11.81 1.26 2.48
N ALA A 68 -10.77 1.35 1.64
CA ALA A 68 -9.67 0.39 1.64
C ALA A 68 -8.87 0.42 2.95
N GLU A 69 -8.61 1.62 3.50
CA GLU A 69 -7.87 1.78 4.76
C GLU A 69 -8.62 1.21 5.97
N LYS A 70 -9.96 1.30 5.99
CA LYS A 70 -10.79 0.63 7.01
C LYS A 70 -10.64 -0.91 7.00
N ARG A 71 -10.20 -1.48 5.87
CA ARG A 71 -10.07 -2.93 5.67
C ARG A 71 -8.61 -3.40 5.68
N ASP A 72 -7.68 -2.53 6.10
CA ASP A 72 -6.28 -2.89 6.23
C ASP A 72 -6.09 -3.91 7.36
N HIS A 73 -5.59 -5.10 7.03
CA HIS A 73 -5.35 -6.17 7.99
C HIS A 73 -4.41 -5.78 9.14
N ARG A 74 -3.53 -4.78 8.95
CA ARG A 74 -2.63 -4.29 10.01
C ARG A 74 -3.39 -3.46 11.02
N LYS A 75 -4.33 -2.63 10.54
CA LYS A 75 -5.22 -1.83 11.37
C LYS A 75 -6.18 -2.75 12.12
N LEU A 76 -6.87 -3.64 11.40
CA LEU A 76 -7.80 -4.60 11.98
C LEU A 76 -7.09 -5.59 12.92
N GLY A 77 -5.88 -6.05 12.57
CA GLY A 77 -5.09 -6.94 13.40
C GLY A 77 -4.78 -6.34 14.77
N LYS A 78 -4.49 -5.03 14.81
CA LYS A 78 -4.32 -4.28 16.07
C LYS A 78 -5.64 -4.04 16.80
N GLU A 79 -6.67 -3.57 16.10
CA GLU A 79 -7.98 -3.25 16.70
C GLU A 79 -8.69 -4.48 17.29
N LEU A 80 -8.53 -5.64 16.64
CA LEU A 80 -9.15 -6.91 17.04
C LEU A 80 -8.23 -7.78 17.91
N ASP A 81 -7.02 -7.32 18.20
CA ASP A 81 -6.04 -8.02 19.04
C ASP A 81 -5.67 -9.41 18.49
N LEU A 82 -5.33 -9.48 17.20
CA LEU A 82 -5.04 -10.72 16.49
C LEU A 82 -3.55 -11.05 16.44
N PHE A 83 -2.71 -10.05 16.17
CA PHE A 83 -1.26 -10.22 16.07
C PHE A 83 -0.54 -8.87 16.19
N HIS A 84 0.77 -8.92 16.40
CA HIS A 84 1.66 -7.78 16.19
C HIS A 84 2.97 -8.21 15.53
N ILE A 85 3.75 -7.22 15.07
CA ILE A 85 5.12 -7.37 14.59
C ILE A 85 5.97 -6.47 15.47
N ASP A 86 6.99 -7.04 16.10
CA ASP A 86 7.88 -6.32 17.01
C ASP A 86 9.13 -5.82 16.27
N GLU A 87 9.65 -4.66 16.66
CA GLU A 87 10.86 -4.06 16.06
C GLU A 87 12.12 -4.89 16.30
N HIS A 88 12.17 -5.68 17.38
CA HIS A 88 13.28 -6.58 17.69
C HIS A 88 13.30 -7.82 16.77
N ALA A 89 12.19 -8.13 16.10
CA ALA A 89 12.09 -9.23 15.13
C ALA A 89 11.33 -8.81 13.86
N PRO A 90 11.92 -7.97 13.00
CA PRO A 90 11.26 -7.48 11.80
C PRO A 90 10.86 -8.62 10.86
N GLY A 91 9.59 -8.63 10.46
CA GLY A 91 9.03 -9.65 9.56
C GLY A 91 8.56 -10.93 10.27
N VAL A 92 8.72 -11.04 11.58
CA VAL A 92 8.14 -12.13 12.39
C VAL A 92 6.80 -11.70 12.96
N VAL A 93 5.78 -12.54 12.79
CA VAL A 93 4.43 -12.28 13.30
C VAL A 93 4.26 -12.97 14.66
N PHE A 94 3.90 -12.20 15.67
CA PHE A 94 3.52 -12.70 16.99
C PHE A 94 2.00 -12.83 17.06
N TRP A 95 1.51 -14.07 17.00
CA TRP A 95 0.09 -14.36 17.06
C TRP A 95 -0.43 -14.24 18.49
N HIS A 96 -1.49 -13.45 18.67
CA HIS A 96 -2.23 -13.39 19.93
C HIS A 96 -3.22 -14.56 19.99
N PRO A 97 -3.81 -14.87 21.15
CA PRO A 97 -4.73 -16.00 21.29
C PRO A 97 -5.85 -16.01 20.24
N LYS A 98 -6.47 -14.85 19.96
CA LYS A 98 -7.55 -14.74 18.96
C LYS A 98 -7.06 -15.01 17.53
N GLY A 99 -5.94 -14.42 17.14
CA GLY A 99 -5.36 -14.63 15.81
C GLY A 99 -4.88 -16.07 15.63
N TRP A 100 -4.31 -16.66 16.67
CA TRP A 100 -3.89 -18.06 16.67
C TRP A 100 -5.07 -19.02 16.52
N THR A 101 -6.22 -18.72 17.14
CA THR A 101 -7.45 -19.49 16.91
C THR A 101 -7.85 -19.48 15.44
N VAL A 102 -7.87 -18.31 14.79
CA VAL A 102 -8.20 -18.21 13.36
C VAL A 102 -7.21 -19.00 12.50
N TRP A 103 -5.92 -18.89 12.79
CA TRP A 103 -4.88 -19.65 12.10
C TRP A 103 -5.09 -21.16 12.24
N GLN A 104 -5.34 -21.64 13.45
CA GLN A 104 -5.57 -23.06 13.71
C GLN A 104 -6.79 -23.59 12.94
N GLU A 105 -7.90 -22.85 12.88
CA GLU A 105 -9.07 -23.31 12.10
C GLU A 105 -8.75 -23.50 10.61
N VAL A 106 -7.97 -22.57 10.02
CA VAL A 106 -7.53 -22.67 8.62
C VAL A 106 -6.55 -23.83 8.44
N GLU A 107 -5.57 -23.96 9.33
CA GLU A 107 -4.56 -25.03 9.29
C GLU A 107 -5.21 -26.41 9.40
N GLN A 108 -6.09 -26.61 10.39
CA GLN A 108 -6.78 -27.89 10.59
C GLN A 108 -7.71 -28.23 9.43
N TYR A 109 -8.33 -27.22 8.80
CA TYR A 109 -9.07 -27.44 7.55
C TYR A 109 -8.16 -27.95 6.43
N MET A 110 -7.03 -27.29 6.18
CA MET A 110 -6.10 -27.69 5.14
C MET A 110 -5.49 -29.08 5.41
N ARG A 111 -5.20 -29.40 6.67
CA ARG A 111 -4.74 -30.74 7.09
C ARG A 111 -5.75 -31.83 6.76
N ARG A 112 -7.05 -31.57 6.93
CA ARG A 112 -8.11 -32.50 6.48
C ARG A 112 -8.09 -32.67 4.96
N VAL A 113 -8.01 -31.57 4.22
CA VAL A 113 -7.92 -31.59 2.74
C VAL A 113 -6.71 -32.42 2.28
N TYR A 114 -5.54 -32.25 2.90
CA TYR A 114 -4.35 -33.05 2.57
C TYR A 114 -4.60 -34.54 2.76
N ARG A 115 -5.15 -34.93 3.91
CA ARG A 115 -5.46 -36.33 4.21
C ARG A 115 -6.47 -36.93 3.22
N ASP A 116 -7.53 -36.19 2.92
CA ASP A 116 -8.60 -36.65 2.02
C ASP A 116 -8.11 -36.80 0.56
N ASN A 117 -7.03 -36.11 0.20
CA ASN A 117 -6.38 -36.19 -1.11
C ASN A 117 -5.12 -37.06 -1.12
N GLY A 118 -4.88 -37.85 -0.06
CA GLY A 118 -3.78 -38.80 0.00
C GLY A 118 -2.38 -38.19 0.19
N TYR A 119 -2.29 -36.92 0.59
CA TYR A 119 -1.02 -36.30 0.97
C TYR A 119 -0.59 -36.75 2.36
N LEU A 120 0.68 -37.08 2.50
CA LEU A 120 1.33 -37.34 3.79
C LEU A 120 2.00 -36.04 4.27
N GLU A 121 1.41 -35.41 5.29
CA GLU A 121 2.03 -34.27 5.97
C GLU A 121 3.32 -34.71 6.69
N VAL A 122 4.37 -33.89 6.62
CA VAL A 122 5.72 -34.14 7.19
C VAL A 122 6.13 -33.06 8.17
#